data_AF-A0A9E3C160-F1
#
_entry.id   AF-A0A9E3C160-F1
#
_cell.length_a   1.000
_cell.length_b   1.000
_cell.length_c   1.000
_cell.angle_alpha   90.00
_cell.angle_beta   90.00
_cell.angle_gamma   90.00
#
_symmetry.space_group_name_H-M   'P 1'
#
loop_
_entity.id
_entity.type
_entity.pdbx_description
1 polymer ?
#
loop_
_entity_poly.entity_id
_entity_poly.type
_entity_poly.pdbx_seq_one_letter_code
_entity_poly.pdbx_strand_id
1 'polypeptide(L)'
;MVERLRVFAYLDLSHPAVAWAVMRGLLVSADFAHPDETVSRTAVSYMLAGMIQHQDNARLFNEVVIEEMRRRAFQSQISRLRGMYFFRGRQEALEVLEQRWADHFVEDNLLELDLRCRQLPSCVDANWITYAKTDNTGRIRLRDCGWIGAYWSGETFGPKPVWEFVASGVAIVLDTEVRRRCYDLLLRLFPESHVAIEMAHIAGEVGSRGGQTTPYLIGKSANAIELCYLANDDDFHDKEIIERIVKHPSGGHLGRLMAAAPQWRSPDFRPWFRTFSLSEVSIIQGAVTLSKLHLSQSSG
;
A
#
# COMPACT_ATOMS: atom_id res chain seq x y z
N MET A 1 3.73 -21.02 10.36
CA MET A 1 2.71 -21.51 9.41
C MET A 1 2.24 -20.29 8.63
N VAL A 2 2.36 -20.28 7.30
CA VAL A 2 1.84 -19.16 6.48
C VAL A 2 0.37 -19.46 6.23
N GLU A 3 -0.51 -18.76 6.94
CA GLU A 3 -1.95 -18.89 6.72
C GLU A 3 -2.32 -18.25 5.39
N ARG A 4 -3.17 -18.93 4.62
CA ARG A 4 -3.73 -18.41 3.36
C ARG A 4 -5.14 -17.94 3.62
N LEU A 5 -5.40 -16.69 3.33
CA LEU A 5 -6.71 -16.07 3.53
C LEU A 5 -7.19 -15.49 2.20
N ARG A 6 -8.42 -15.83 1.82
CA ARG A 6 -9.10 -15.14 0.72
C ARG A 6 -9.64 -13.83 1.28
N VAL A 7 -9.28 -12.73 0.65
CA VAL A 7 -9.59 -11.38 1.11
C VAL A 7 -9.97 -10.49 -0.07
N PHE A 8 -10.59 -9.35 0.20
CA PHE A 8 -11.07 -8.45 -0.83
C PHE A 8 -10.55 -7.02 -0.61
N ALA A 9 -10.16 -6.32 -1.66
CA ALA A 9 -9.76 -4.92 -1.53
C ALA A 9 -10.18 -4.11 -2.76
N TYR A 10 -10.49 -2.83 -2.53
CA TYR A 10 -10.61 -1.84 -3.59
C TYR A 10 -9.23 -1.26 -3.87
N LEU A 11 -8.78 -1.35 -5.12
CA LEU A 11 -7.48 -0.83 -5.54
C LEU A 11 -7.66 0.29 -6.55
N ASP A 12 -6.93 1.40 -6.39
CA ASP A 12 -6.90 2.47 -7.39
C ASP A 12 -6.08 2.04 -8.60
N LEU A 13 -6.70 1.30 -9.52
CA LEU A 13 -6.07 0.79 -10.73
C LEU A 13 -5.62 1.88 -11.71
N SER A 14 -6.03 3.14 -11.49
CA SER A 14 -5.60 4.28 -12.30
C SER A 14 -4.25 4.84 -11.86
N HIS A 15 -3.87 4.61 -10.60
CA HIS A 15 -2.59 5.05 -10.07
C HIS A 15 -1.45 4.16 -10.58
N PRO A 16 -0.41 4.68 -11.25
CA PRO A 16 0.55 3.81 -11.95
C PRO A 16 1.36 2.89 -11.04
N ALA A 17 1.68 3.32 -9.82
CA ALA A 17 2.35 2.46 -8.85
C ALA A 17 1.45 1.29 -8.36
N VAL A 18 0.13 1.51 -8.30
CA VAL A 18 -0.84 0.46 -7.93
C VAL A 18 -1.08 -0.46 -9.13
N ALA A 19 -1.29 0.10 -10.32
CA ALA A 19 -1.40 -0.66 -11.57
C ALA A 19 -0.17 -1.55 -11.78
N TRP A 20 1.02 -1.04 -11.48
CA TRP A 20 2.27 -1.80 -11.52
C TRP A 20 2.27 -2.99 -10.55
N ALA A 21 1.93 -2.77 -9.28
CA ALA A 21 1.84 -3.84 -8.29
C ALA A 21 0.79 -4.90 -8.69
N VAL A 22 -0.36 -4.45 -9.22
CA VAL A 22 -1.43 -5.33 -9.71
C VAL A 22 -0.98 -6.13 -10.92
N MET A 23 -0.38 -5.51 -11.94
CA MET A 23 0.15 -6.18 -13.13
C MET A 23 1.14 -7.30 -12.77
N ARG A 24 2.05 -7.02 -11.83
CA ARG A 24 2.99 -8.03 -11.30
C ARG A 24 2.26 -9.19 -10.63
N GLY A 25 1.06 -8.97 -10.12
CA GLY A 25 0.26 -9.96 -9.42
C GLY A 25 0.59 -10.10 -7.94
N LEU A 26 1.45 -9.21 -7.40
CA LEU A 26 1.91 -9.24 -6.02
C LEU A 26 1.82 -7.84 -5.40
N LEU A 27 1.00 -7.73 -4.36
CA LEU A 27 0.98 -6.59 -3.45
C LEU A 27 1.79 -6.94 -2.20
N VAL A 28 2.60 -5.99 -1.73
CA VAL A 28 3.54 -6.21 -0.63
C VAL A 28 3.35 -5.11 0.41
N SER A 29 3.21 -5.48 1.69
CA SER A 29 3.13 -4.49 2.77
C SER A 29 4.46 -3.78 2.99
N ALA A 30 4.45 -2.61 3.65
CA ALA A 30 5.64 -1.80 3.85
C ALA A 30 6.78 -2.58 4.55
N ASP A 31 6.45 -3.47 5.49
CA ASP A 31 7.44 -4.27 6.22
C ASP A 31 8.19 -5.27 5.33
N PHE A 32 7.65 -5.60 4.16
CA PHE A 32 8.22 -6.56 3.20
C PHE A 32 8.83 -5.89 1.97
N ALA A 33 8.83 -4.55 1.94
CA ALA A 33 9.26 -3.74 0.82
C ALA A 33 10.74 -3.93 0.42
N HIS A 34 11.59 -4.22 1.42
CA HIS A 34 13.03 -4.36 1.22
C HIS A 34 13.58 -5.43 2.18
N PRO A 35 14.59 -6.22 1.77
CA PRO A 35 15.24 -7.20 2.65
C PRO A 35 15.95 -6.55 3.84
N ASP A 36 16.55 -5.36 3.65
CA ASP A 36 17.06 -4.52 4.74
C ASP A 36 15.93 -3.88 5.53
N GLU A 37 15.82 -4.25 6.81
CA GLU A 37 14.83 -3.71 7.74
C GLU A 37 14.95 -2.20 7.95
N THR A 38 16.15 -1.63 7.88
CA THR A 38 16.36 -0.18 8.07
C THR A 38 15.75 0.62 6.93
N VAL A 39 15.87 0.12 5.69
CA VAL A 39 15.22 0.69 4.51
C VAL A 39 13.71 0.42 4.57
N SER A 40 13.30 -0.78 4.99
CA SER A 40 11.88 -1.14 5.14
C SER A 40 11.15 -0.22 6.15
N ARG A 41 11.84 0.31 7.16
CA ARG A 41 11.26 1.27 8.13
C ARG A 41 10.85 2.61 7.53
N THR A 42 11.41 3.02 6.38
CA THR A 42 11.02 4.26 5.70
C THR A 42 9.92 4.05 4.66
N ALA A 43 9.59 2.80 4.36
CA ALA A 43 8.42 2.46 3.55
C ALA A 43 7.12 2.74 4.34
N VAL A 44 6.07 3.11 3.62
CA VAL A 44 4.73 3.34 4.16
C VAL A 44 3.69 2.48 3.42
N SER A 45 2.48 2.38 3.96
CA SER A 45 1.38 1.73 3.23
C SER A 45 0.96 2.58 2.02
N TYR A 46 0.44 1.93 0.98
CA TYR A 46 -0.19 2.62 -0.16
C TYR A 46 -1.37 3.51 0.30
N MET A 47 -2.06 3.09 1.35
CA MET A 47 -3.13 3.87 1.97
C MET A 47 -2.56 5.19 2.53
N LEU A 48 -1.50 5.13 3.35
CA LEU A 48 -0.86 6.33 3.91
C LEU A 48 -0.30 7.23 2.79
N ALA A 49 0.32 6.63 1.76
CA ALA A 49 0.77 7.35 0.58
C ALA A 49 -0.38 8.11 -0.10
N GLY A 50 -1.54 7.49 -0.26
CA GLY A 50 -2.74 8.14 -0.78
C GLY A 50 -3.21 9.32 0.09
N MET A 51 -3.29 9.15 1.41
CA MET A 51 -3.65 10.24 2.33
C MET A 51 -2.71 11.44 2.19
N ILE A 52 -1.41 11.18 2.08
CA ILE A 52 -0.37 12.20 1.91
C ILE A 52 -0.51 12.89 0.55
N GLN A 53 -0.66 12.12 -0.52
CA GLN A 53 -0.81 12.63 -1.89
C GLN A 53 -2.03 13.55 -2.04
N HIS A 54 -3.13 13.24 -1.35
CA HIS A 54 -4.34 14.06 -1.34
C HIS A 54 -4.35 15.17 -0.28
N GLN A 55 -3.28 15.31 0.50
CA GLN A 55 -3.16 16.30 1.60
C GLN A 55 -4.32 16.21 2.59
N ASP A 56 -4.81 15.00 2.86
CA ASP A 56 -5.89 14.75 3.82
C ASP A 56 -5.34 14.82 5.25
N ASN A 57 -5.04 16.05 5.68
CA ASN A 57 -4.40 16.35 6.96
C ASN A 57 -5.25 15.93 8.17
N ALA A 58 -6.57 15.92 8.03
CA ALA A 58 -7.47 15.49 9.09
C ALA A 58 -7.39 13.97 9.28
N ARG A 59 -7.51 13.23 8.19
CA ARG A 59 -7.43 11.76 8.21
C ARG A 59 -6.03 11.28 8.60
N LEU A 60 -4.97 11.94 8.11
CA LEU A 60 -3.59 11.65 8.50
C LEU A 60 -3.36 11.86 10.00
N PHE A 61 -3.87 12.96 10.56
CA PHE A 61 -3.82 13.19 12.02
C PHE A 61 -4.51 12.06 12.78
N ASN A 62 -5.71 11.67 12.33
CA ASN A 62 -6.51 10.63 12.97
C ASN A 62 -5.77 9.28 12.99
N GLU A 63 -5.19 8.86 11.86
CA GLU A 63 -4.44 7.61 11.77
C GLU A 63 -3.23 7.57 12.71
N VAL A 64 -2.56 8.71 12.91
CA VAL A 64 -1.41 8.74 13.82
C VAL A 64 -1.85 8.71 15.29
N VAL A 65 -2.98 9.33 15.64
CA VAL A 65 -3.56 9.15 16.99
C VAL A 65 -3.90 7.68 17.25
N ILE A 66 -4.51 7.01 16.26
CA ILE A 66 -4.85 5.58 16.33
C ILE A 66 -3.58 4.71 16.45
N GLU A 67 -2.55 5.02 15.65
CA GLU A 67 -1.27 4.32 15.67
C GLU A 67 -0.52 4.49 16.99
N GLU A 68 -0.55 5.68 17.62
CA GLU A 68 0.14 5.91 18.87
C GLU A 68 -0.46 5.08 20.02
N MET A 69 -1.80 4.95 20.06
CA MET A 69 -2.47 4.04 20.98
C MET A 69 -2.11 2.58 20.70
N ARG A 70 -2.09 2.17 19.42
CA ARG A 70 -1.67 0.83 19.01
C ARG A 70 -0.26 0.51 19.51
N ARG A 71 0.68 1.41 19.25
CA ARG A 71 2.10 1.25 19.61
C ARG A 71 2.29 1.13 21.12
N ARG A 72 1.50 1.84 21.93
CA ARG A 72 1.60 1.80 23.39
C ARG A 72 0.97 0.55 24.00
N ALA A 73 -0.23 0.18 23.56
CA ALA A 73 -1.08 -0.80 24.26
C ALA A 73 -1.40 -2.08 23.46
N PHE A 74 -1.23 -2.07 22.15
CA PHE A 74 -1.63 -3.15 21.23
C PHE A 74 -0.52 -3.52 20.24
N GLN A 75 0.70 -3.73 20.76
CA GLN A 75 1.90 -3.93 19.95
C GLN A 75 1.84 -5.15 19.01
N SER A 76 1.02 -6.15 19.35
CA SER A 76 0.77 -7.33 18.51
C SER A 76 -0.09 -7.04 17.28
N GLN A 77 -0.84 -5.93 17.27
CA GLN A 77 -1.67 -5.53 16.14
C GLN A 77 -0.82 -4.90 15.04
N ILE A 78 -1.21 -5.12 13.78
CA ILE A 78 -0.54 -4.58 12.59
C ILE A 78 -0.77 -3.07 12.50
N SER A 79 0.30 -2.32 12.22
CA SER A 79 0.19 -0.87 12.01
C SER A 79 -0.61 -0.56 10.75
N ARG A 80 -1.61 0.31 10.90
CA ARG A 80 -2.39 0.91 9.80
C ARG A 80 -1.51 1.72 8.83
N LEU A 81 -0.48 2.37 9.35
CA LEU A 81 0.45 3.18 8.56
C LEU A 81 1.37 2.34 7.65
N ARG A 82 1.42 1.02 7.85
CA ARG A 82 2.39 0.11 7.20
C ARG A 82 1.73 -1.12 6.56
N GLY A 83 0.59 -1.55 7.09
CA GLY A 83 -0.17 -2.70 6.63
C GLY A 83 -0.96 -2.46 5.35
N MET A 84 -1.43 -3.57 4.78
CA MET A 84 -2.43 -3.59 3.71
C MET A 84 -3.82 -3.80 4.31
N TYR A 85 -4.82 -3.27 3.64
CA TYR A 85 -6.21 -3.23 4.09
C TYR A 85 -7.06 -4.14 3.23
N PHE A 86 -7.87 -4.99 3.89
CA PHE A 86 -8.76 -5.89 3.19
C PHE A 86 -10.08 -6.05 3.93
N PHE A 87 -11.14 -6.36 3.19
CA PHE A 87 -12.37 -6.94 3.72
C PHE A 87 -12.23 -8.46 3.82
N ARG A 88 -12.92 -9.04 4.81
CA ARG A 88 -12.96 -10.49 5.02
C ARG A 88 -13.77 -11.21 3.96
N GLY A 89 -14.89 -10.60 3.55
CA GLY A 89 -15.79 -11.14 2.55
C GLY A 89 -16.17 -10.13 1.48
N ARG A 90 -16.55 -10.64 0.30
CA ARG A 90 -17.07 -9.82 -0.79
C ARG A 90 -18.32 -9.05 -0.37
N GLN A 91 -19.21 -9.68 0.38
CA GLN A 91 -20.45 -9.05 0.82
C GLN A 91 -20.18 -7.83 1.70
N GLU A 92 -19.27 -7.94 2.68
CA GLU A 92 -18.86 -6.81 3.53
C GLU A 92 -18.24 -5.68 2.69
N ALA A 93 -17.45 -6.03 1.66
CA ALA A 93 -16.90 -5.05 0.73
C ALA A 93 -17.97 -4.35 -0.13
N LEU A 94 -19.09 -5.02 -0.42
CA LEU A 94 -20.21 -4.41 -1.16
C LEU A 94 -21.09 -3.55 -0.23
N GLU A 95 -21.23 -3.94 1.04
CA GLU A 95 -21.97 -3.15 2.03
C GLU A 95 -21.38 -1.74 2.22
N VAL A 96 -20.07 -1.56 2.10
CA VAL A 96 -19.47 -0.21 2.17
C VAL A 96 -19.84 0.69 0.98
N LEU A 97 -20.14 0.12 -0.19
CA LEU A 97 -20.68 0.86 -1.34
C LEU A 97 -22.11 1.31 -1.07
N GLU A 98 -22.95 0.40 -0.56
CA GLU A 98 -24.34 0.68 -0.23
C GLU A 98 -24.46 1.77 0.84
N GLN A 99 -23.56 1.74 1.84
CA GLN A 99 -23.50 2.72 2.91
C GLN A 99 -22.83 4.03 2.51
N ARG A 100 -22.34 4.16 1.26
CA ARG A 100 -21.67 5.35 0.72
C ARG A 100 -20.55 5.87 1.62
N TRP A 101 -19.72 4.98 2.13
CA TRP A 101 -18.63 5.36 3.03
C TRP A 101 -17.67 6.38 2.41
N ALA A 102 -17.40 6.25 1.11
CA ALA A 102 -16.64 7.24 0.35
C ALA A 102 -16.77 7.01 -1.17
N ASP A 103 -16.59 8.09 -1.94
CA ASP A 103 -16.66 8.07 -3.41
C ASP A 103 -15.50 7.32 -4.09
N HIS A 104 -14.45 6.94 -3.35
CA HIS A 104 -13.30 6.22 -3.90
C HIS A 104 -13.52 4.70 -4.00
N PHE A 105 -14.59 4.17 -3.42
CA PHE A 105 -14.96 2.77 -3.61
C PHE A 105 -15.70 2.63 -4.94
N VAL A 106 -15.06 1.95 -5.90
CA VAL A 106 -15.60 1.68 -7.23
C VAL A 106 -15.73 0.18 -7.39
N GLU A 107 -16.93 -0.33 -7.69
CA GLU A 107 -17.19 -1.78 -7.77
C GLU A 107 -16.23 -2.50 -8.73
N ASP A 108 -15.92 -1.90 -9.89
CA ASP A 108 -14.98 -2.44 -10.89
C ASP A 108 -13.53 -2.56 -10.39
N ASN A 109 -13.22 -1.92 -9.26
CA ASN A 109 -11.90 -1.95 -8.61
C ASN A 109 -11.85 -2.92 -7.41
N LEU A 110 -12.95 -3.63 -7.11
CA LEU A 110 -12.98 -4.65 -6.07
C LEU A 110 -12.33 -5.95 -6.55
N LEU A 111 -11.20 -6.32 -5.96
CA LEU A 111 -10.47 -7.53 -6.31
C LEU A 111 -10.49 -8.57 -5.19
N GLU A 112 -10.55 -9.85 -5.58
CA GLU A 112 -10.27 -10.98 -4.70
C GLU A 112 -8.77 -11.31 -4.73
N LEU A 113 -8.18 -11.51 -3.54
CA LEU A 113 -6.75 -11.77 -3.37
C LEU A 113 -6.48 -12.99 -2.49
N ASP A 114 -5.34 -13.65 -2.70
CA ASP A 114 -4.79 -14.68 -1.80
C ASP A 114 -3.72 -14.02 -0.91
N LEU A 115 -4.08 -13.75 0.34
CA LEU A 115 -3.22 -13.13 1.34
C LEU A 115 -2.35 -14.16 2.06
N ARG A 116 -1.06 -13.86 2.14
CA ARG A 116 -0.04 -14.66 2.83
C ARG A 116 0.68 -13.79 3.86
N CYS A 117 0.49 -14.12 5.14
CA CYS A 117 1.07 -13.35 6.25
C CYS A 117 1.99 -14.21 7.12
N ARG A 118 2.96 -13.54 7.78
CA ARG A 118 3.80 -14.18 8.81
C ARG A 118 3.08 -14.31 10.15
N GLN A 119 2.18 -13.39 10.44
CA GLN A 119 1.33 -13.37 11.63
C GLN A 119 -0.12 -13.14 11.23
N LEU A 120 -1.05 -13.45 12.13
CA LEU A 120 -2.47 -13.20 11.90
C LEU A 120 -2.72 -11.72 11.62
N PRO A 121 -3.56 -11.38 10.62
CA PRO A 121 -4.04 -10.02 10.43
C PRO A 121 -4.77 -9.50 11.67
N SER A 122 -4.69 -8.19 11.90
CA SER A 122 -5.59 -7.53 12.84
C SER A 122 -7.00 -7.53 12.29
N CYS A 123 -7.94 -8.16 13.00
CA CYS A 123 -9.36 -8.16 12.67
C CYS A 123 -10.08 -7.12 13.51
N VAL A 124 -10.59 -6.07 12.87
CA VAL A 124 -11.10 -4.87 13.55
C VAL A 124 -12.37 -4.37 12.86
N ASP A 125 -13.28 -3.77 13.62
CA ASP A 125 -14.50 -3.17 13.07
C ASP A 125 -14.22 -1.73 12.63
N ALA A 126 -14.22 -1.49 11.32
CA ALA A 126 -13.92 -0.17 10.74
C ALA A 126 -14.95 0.90 11.14
N ASN A 127 -16.16 0.50 11.57
CA ASN A 127 -17.18 1.43 12.05
C ASN A 127 -16.72 2.30 13.22
N TRP A 128 -15.83 1.80 14.07
CA TRP A 128 -15.25 2.58 15.16
C TRP A 128 -14.58 3.86 14.66
N ILE A 129 -13.90 3.79 13.52
CA ILE A 129 -13.24 4.94 12.88
C ILE A 129 -14.28 5.76 12.11
N THR A 130 -15.15 5.12 11.32
CA THR A 130 -16.17 5.78 10.49
C THR A 130 -17.10 6.68 11.30
N TYR A 131 -17.51 6.24 12.49
CA TYR A 131 -18.43 6.98 13.37
C TYR A 131 -17.73 7.69 14.54
N ALA A 132 -16.40 7.77 14.52
CA ALA A 132 -15.64 8.49 15.54
C ALA A 132 -16.07 9.97 15.59
N LYS A 133 -16.23 10.52 16.80
CA LYS A 133 -16.55 11.94 16.98
C LYS A 133 -15.35 12.80 16.59
N THR A 134 -15.55 13.68 15.61
CA THR A 134 -14.57 14.64 15.15
C THR A 134 -14.91 16.08 15.58
N ASP A 135 -13.92 16.96 15.53
CA ASP A 135 -14.14 18.41 15.57
C ASP A 135 -14.55 18.96 14.20
N ASN A 136 -14.69 20.28 14.10
CA ASN A 136 -15.07 20.97 12.86
C ASN A 136 -13.99 20.89 11.77
N THR A 137 -12.79 20.40 12.08
CA THR A 137 -11.70 20.18 11.11
C THR A 137 -11.63 18.72 10.65
N GLY A 138 -12.53 17.85 11.14
CA GLY A 138 -12.53 16.42 10.84
C GLY A 138 -11.51 15.62 11.68
N ARG A 139 -10.87 16.23 12.68
CA ARG A 139 -9.90 15.56 13.55
C ARG A 139 -10.58 14.90 14.75
N ILE A 140 -10.09 13.72 15.14
CA ILE A 140 -10.53 13.03 16.36
C ILE A 140 -10.23 13.93 17.56
N ARG A 141 -11.23 14.11 18.42
CA ARG A 141 -11.05 14.85 19.67
C ARG A 141 -10.25 13.99 20.65
N LEU A 142 -9.05 14.43 21.04
CA LEU A 142 -8.14 13.65 21.89
C LEU A 142 -8.75 13.21 23.24
N ARG A 143 -9.72 13.97 23.76
CA ARG A 143 -10.48 13.63 24.97
C ARG A 143 -11.49 12.49 24.78
N ASP A 144 -11.85 12.20 23.53
CA ASP A 144 -12.86 11.22 23.12
C ASP A 144 -12.21 10.00 22.43
N CYS A 145 -10.95 9.65 22.79
CA CYS A 145 -10.19 8.55 22.18
C CYS A 145 -10.39 7.17 22.82
N GLY A 146 -11.27 7.04 23.82
CA GLY A 146 -11.46 5.77 24.55
C GLY A 146 -11.88 4.59 23.66
N TRP A 147 -12.54 4.87 22.54
CA TRP A 147 -12.97 3.86 21.57
C TRP A 147 -11.82 3.19 20.81
N ILE A 148 -10.63 3.83 20.72
CA ILE A 148 -9.49 3.29 19.98
C ILE A 148 -9.03 1.96 20.59
N GLY A 149 -9.19 1.81 21.92
CA GLY A 149 -8.94 0.54 22.60
C GLY A 149 -9.90 -0.55 22.12
N ALA A 150 -11.20 -0.27 22.08
CA ALA A 150 -12.22 -1.23 21.61
C ALA A 150 -11.96 -1.65 20.15
N TYR A 151 -11.61 -0.69 19.29
CA TYR A 151 -11.20 -0.94 17.91
C TYR A 151 -10.03 -1.94 17.83
N TRP A 152 -8.93 -1.70 18.56
CA TRP A 152 -7.74 -2.58 18.52
C TRP A 152 -7.91 -3.90 19.28
N SER A 153 -8.87 -3.98 20.20
CA SER A 153 -9.29 -5.23 20.85
C SER A 153 -10.13 -6.12 19.93
N GLY A 154 -10.58 -5.62 18.78
CA GLY A 154 -11.48 -6.35 17.89
C GLY A 154 -12.93 -6.39 18.37
N GLU A 155 -13.33 -5.46 19.23
CA GLU A 155 -14.71 -5.32 19.67
C GLU A 155 -15.58 -4.73 18.55
N THR A 156 -16.84 -5.12 18.50
CA THR A 156 -17.80 -4.55 17.53
C THR A 156 -18.29 -3.19 17.99
N PHE A 157 -18.39 -2.20 17.08
CA PHE A 157 -18.99 -0.90 17.35
C PHE A 157 -20.50 -1.01 17.62
N GLY A 158 -21.16 -1.94 16.92
CA GLY A 158 -22.59 -2.16 17.00
C GLY A 158 -23.01 -3.50 16.39
N PRO A 159 -24.32 -3.72 16.17
CA PRO A 159 -24.84 -5.02 15.74
C PRO A 159 -24.51 -5.38 14.28
N LYS A 160 -24.00 -4.43 13.49
CA LYS A 160 -23.61 -4.60 12.08
C LYS A 160 -22.15 -4.15 11.90
N PRO A 161 -21.18 -4.94 12.38
CA PRO A 161 -19.77 -4.60 12.21
C PRO A 161 -19.39 -4.64 10.72
N VAL A 162 -18.43 -3.81 10.34
CA VAL A 162 -17.78 -3.91 9.02
C VAL A 162 -16.34 -4.32 9.29
N TRP A 163 -16.09 -5.62 9.13
CA TRP A 163 -14.80 -6.20 9.45
C TRP A 163 -13.75 -5.83 8.42
N GLU A 164 -12.64 -5.32 8.92
CA GLU A 164 -11.43 -5.03 8.17
C GLU A 164 -10.29 -5.89 8.71
N PHE A 165 -9.49 -6.41 7.79
CA PHE A 165 -8.18 -6.98 8.05
C PHE A 165 -7.09 -5.96 7.74
N VAL A 166 -6.28 -5.66 8.75
CA VAL A 166 -4.99 -4.97 8.56
C VAL A 166 -3.89 -6.02 8.63
N ALA A 167 -3.16 -6.20 7.53
CA ALA A 167 -2.23 -7.31 7.36
C ALA A 167 -0.83 -6.85 6.96
N SER A 168 0.18 -7.57 7.44
CA SER A 168 1.57 -7.45 6.98
C SER A 168 2.00 -8.75 6.31
N GLY A 169 2.41 -8.67 5.05
CA GLY A 169 2.67 -9.83 4.20
C GLY A 169 2.59 -9.51 2.71
N VAL A 170 2.20 -10.53 1.95
CA VAL A 170 2.07 -10.48 0.48
C VAL A 170 0.67 -10.91 0.08
N ALA A 171 -0.01 -10.14 -0.75
CA ALA A 171 -1.30 -10.50 -1.32
C ALA A 171 -1.17 -10.73 -2.83
N ILE A 172 -1.68 -11.87 -3.30
CA ILE A 172 -1.61 -12.26 -4.70
C ILE A 172 -2.90 -11.86 -5.39
N VAL A 173 -2.78 -11.12 -6.49
CA VAL A 173 -3.92 -10.76 -7.34
C VAL A 173 -4.28 -11.95 -8.22
N LEU A 174 -5.52 -12.42 -8.10
CA LEU A 174 -5.98 -13.64 -8.76
C LEU A 174 -6.57 -13.38 -10.14
N ASP A 175 -7.14 -12.18 -10.35
CA ASP A 175 -7.81 -11.81 -11.58
C ASP A 175 -6.80 -11.47 -12.69
N THR A 176 -6.63 -12.39 -13.63
CA THR A 176 -5.72 -12.24 -14.76
C THR A 176 -6.17 -11.18 -15.77
N GLU A 177 -7.47 -10.91 -15.88
CA GLU A 177 -8.00 -9.89 -16.77
C GLU A 177 -7.67 -8.49 -16.23
N VAL A 178 -7.82 -8.28 -14.92
CA VAL A 178 -7.39 -7.05 -14.27
C VAL A 178 -5.88 -6.84 -14.41
N ARG A 179 -5.07 -7.89 -14.24
CA ARG A 179 -3.62 -7.84 -14.46
C ARG A 179 -3.28 -7.39 -15.89
N ARG A 180 -3.99 -7.93 -16.89
CA ARG A 180 -3.85 -7.55 -18.30
C ARG A 180 -4.25 -6.09 -18.55
N ARG A 181 -5.38 -5.62 -18.00
CA ARG A 181 -5.77 -4.20 -18.11
C ARG A 181 -4.73 -3.26 -17.52
N CYS A 182 -4.11 -3.63 -16.39
CA CYS A 182 -3.03 -2.85 -15.79
C CYS A 182 -1.75 -2.88 -16.64
N TYR A 183 -1.41 -4.02 -17.24
CA TYR A 183 -0.32 -4.14 -18.20
C TYR A 183 -0.50 -3.18 -19.39
N ASP A 184 -1.69 -3.18 -20.00
CA ASP A 184 -2.02 -2.31 -21.14
C ASP A 184 -2.04 -0.82 -20.76
N LEU A 185 -2.45 -0.48 -19.53
CA LEU A 185 -2.33 0.87 -19.01
C LEU A 185 -0.86 1.30 -18.88
N LEU A 186 -0.02 0.45 -18.30
CA LEU A 186 1.39 0.77 -18.08
C LEU A 186 2.16 0.91 -19.39
N LEU A 187 1.87 0.10 -20.41
CA LEU A 187 2.47 0.27 -21.73
C LEU A 187 2.09 1.60 -22.38
N ARG A 188 0.87 2.10 -22.15
CA ARG A 188 0.45 3.42 -22.64
C ARG A 188 1.14 4.56 -21.88
N LEU A 189 1.36 4.41 -20.58
CA LEU A 189 2.00 5.42 -19.74
C LEU A 189 3.53 5.43 -19.90
N PHE A 190 4.13 4.26 -20.11
CA PHE A 190 5.58 4.04 -20.17
C PHE A 190 5.94 3.21 -21.43
N PRO A 191 5.78 3.78 -22.64
CA PRO A 191 5.97 3.02 -23.89
C PRO A 191 7.40 2.51 -24.08
N GLU A 192 8.40 3.18 -23.49
CA GLU A 192 9.81 2.78 -23.54
C GLU A 192 10.18 1.70 -22.50
N SER A 193 9.23 1.29 -21.66
CA SER A 193 9.44 0.38 -20.52
C SER A 193 8.89 -1.03 -20.71
N HIS A 194 8.57 -1.43 -21.93
CA HIS A 194 7.98 -2.74 -22.22
C HIS A 194 8.83 -3.91 -21.65
N VAL A 195 10.15 -3.87 -21.84
CA VAL A 195 11.05 -4.89 -21.26
C VAL A 195 10.95 -4.93 -19.74
N ALA A 196 10.95 -3.77 -19.07
CA ALA A 196 10.87 -3.68 -17.61
C ALA A 196 9.50 -4.17 -17.09
N ILE A 197 8.42 -3.83 -17.78
CA ILE A 197 7.06 -4.28 -17.46
C ILE A 197 6.97 -5.82 -17.56
N GLU A 198 7.42 -6.40 -18.67
CA GLU A 198 7.40 -7.86 -18.88
C GLU A 198 8.29 -8.59 -17.89
N MET A 199 9.49 -8.05 -17.62
CA MET A 199 10.40 -8.62 -16.64
C MET A 199 9.79 -8.62 -15.24
N ALA A 200 9.17 -7.51 -14.83
CA ALA A 200 8.51 -7.40 -13.53
C ALA A 200 7.27 -8.29 -13.42
N HIS A 201 6.50 -8.43 -14.51
CA HIS A 201 5.39 -9.38 -14.61
C HIS A 201 5.85 -10.81 -14.31
N ILE A 202 6.84 -11.29 -15.05
CA ILE A 202 7.39 -12.65 -14.90
C ILE A 202 8.00 -12.83 -13.49
N ALA A 203 8.72 -11.80 -12.98
CA ALA A 203 9.25 -11.83 -11.63
C ALA A 203 8.16 -12.09 -10.58
N GLY A 204 7.01 -11.43 -10.71
CA GLY A 204 5.86 -11.66 -9.84
C GLY A 204 5.32 -13.09 -9.92
N GLU A 205 5.23 -13.67 -11.12
CA GLU A 205 4.73 -15.05 -11.31
C GLU A 205 5.67 -16.12 -10.74
N VAL A 206 6.98 -15.87 -10.77
CA VAL A 206 7.96 -16.70 -10.06
C VAL A 206 8.07 -16.32 -8.58
N GLY A 207 7.19 -15.49 -8.03
CA GLY A 207 7.17 -15.16 -6.60
C GLY A 207 8.37 -14.32 -6.13
N SER A 208 9.05 -13.65 -7.05
CA SER A 208 10.11 -12.69 -6.76
C SER A 208 9.52 -11.32 -6.41
N ARG A 209 10.22 -10.57 -5.55
CA ARG A 209 9.95 -9.18 -5.23
C ARG A 209 10.69 -8.21 -6.16
N GLY A 210 11.47 -8.72 -7.11
CA GLY A 210 12.14 -7.93 -8.15
C GLY A 210 11.15 -7.12 -8.97
N GLY A 211 11.43 -5.83 -9.07
CA GLY A 211 10.57 -4.83 -9.67
C GLY A 211 9.40 -4.39 -8.79
N GLN A 212 9.28 -4.80 -7.51
CA GLN A 212 8.19 -4.33 -6.64
C GLN A 212 8.28 -2.81 -6.44
N THR A 213 7.17 -2.10 -6.63
CA THR A 213 7.04 -0.68 -6.25
C THR A 213 6.50 -0.55 -4.84
N THR A 214 7.13 0.31 -4.04
CA THR A 214 6.68 0.65 -2.69
C THR A 214 6.74 2.17 -2.48
N PRO A 215 5.75 2.77 -1.79
CA PRO A 215 5.86 4.15 -1.37
C PRO A 215 6.80 4.33 -0.18
N TYR A 216 7.63 5.36 -0.24
CA TYR A 216 8.59 5.76 0.79
C TYR A 216 8.39 7.22 1.17
N LEU A 217 8.66 7.54 2.44
CA LEU A 217 8.83 8.93 2.88
C LEU A 217 10.31 9.21 3.10
N ILE A 218 10.84 10.13 2.30
CA ILE A 218 12.26 10.51 2.32
C ILE A 218 12.38 11.93 2.87
N GLY A 219 13.17 12.09 3.93
CA GLY A 219 13.52 13.42 4.44
C GLY A 219 14.38 14.19 3.44
N LYS A 220 13.95 15.39 3.04
CA LYS A 220 14.72 16.30 2.17
C LYS A 220 15.43 17.39 2.97
N SER A 221 14.81 17.82 4.06
CA SER A 221 15.40 18.75 5.03
C SER A 221 14.73 18.55 6.39
N ALA A 222 15.09 19.37 7.39
CA ALA A 222 14.45 19.33 8.71
C ALA A 222 12.91 19.48 8.65
N ASN A 223 12.41 20.25 7.68
CA ASN A 223 10.99 20.60 7.56
C ASN A 223 10.39 20.17 6.20
N ALA A 224 11.04 19.25 5.49
CA ALA A 224 10.52 18.80 4.19
C ALA A 224 10.68 17.29 4.03
N ILE A 225 9.61 16.65 3.56
CA ILE A 225 9.58 15.23 3.20
C ILE A 225 9.12 15.09 1.76
N GLU A 226 9.57 14.03 1.11
CA GLU A 226 9.12 13.63 -0.22
C GLU A 226 8.49 12.25 -0.15
N LEU A 227 7.27 12.15 -0.68
CA LEU A 227 6.65 10.87 -1.02
C LEU A 227 7.20 10.40 -2.36
N CYS A 228 7.84 9.24 -2.36
CA CYS A 228 8.40 8.59 -3.54
C CYS A 228 7.80 7.22 -3.75
N TYR A 229 7.71 6.76 -5.00
CA TYR A 229 7.40 5.38 -5.36
C TYR A 229 8.64 4.75 -5.99
N LEU A 230 9.34 3.91 -5.22
CA LEU A 230 10.62 3.33 -5.64
C LEU A 230 10.44 1.84 -5.96
N ALA A 231 11.09 1.40 -7.03
CA ALA A 231 11.16 0.00 -7.41
C ALA A 231 12.37 -0.66 -6.73
N ASN A 232 12.19 -1.87 -6.20
CA ASN A 232 13.27 -2.72 -5.72
C ASN A 232 13.76 -3.61 -6.88
N ASP A 233 15.05 -3.60 -7.18
CA ASP A 233 15.69 -4.43 -8.21
C ASP A 233 16.66 -5.50 -7.65
N ASP A 234 16.79 -5.64 -6.32
CA ASP A 234 17.72 -6.56 -5.65
C ASP A 234 17.63 -7.98 -6.21
N ASP A 235 16.41 -8.50 -6.34
CA ASP A 235 16.12 -9.85 -6.81
C ASP A 235 16.57 -10.08 -8.28
N PHE A 236 16.74 -9.02 -9.08
CA PHE A 236 17.26 -9.14 -10.45
C PHE A 236 18.77 -9.37 -10.51
N HIS A 237 19.45 -9.37 -9.37
CA HIS A 237 20.85 -9.76 -9.23
C HIS A 237 21.02 -11.18 -8.66
N ASP A 238 19.93 -11.83 -8.24
CA ASP A 238 19.94 -13.19 -7.72
C ASP A 238 19.91 -14.22 -8.88
N LYS A 239 20.91 -15.11 -8.91
CA LYS A 239 21.06 -16.14 -9.95
C LYS A 239 19.88 -17.12 -9.99
N GLU A 240 19.36 -17.53 -8.83
CA GLU A 240 18.23 -18.47 -8.76
C GLU A 240 16.96 -17.83 -9.31
N ILE A 241 16.76 -16.53 -9.03
CA ILE A 241 15.62 -15.78 -9.55
C ILE A 241 15.75 -15.60 -11.07
N ILE A 242 16.93 -15.20 -11.56
CA ILE A 242 17.20 -15.08 -12.99
C ILE A 242 16.93 -16.42 -13.71
N GLU A 243 17.40 -17.54 -13.16
CA GLU A 243 17.13 -18.85 -13.74
C GLU A 243 15.64 -19.17 -13.82
N ARG A 244 14.87 -18.81 -12.79
CA ARG A 244 13.42 -19.03 -12.76
C ARG A 244 12.69 -18.14 -13.78
N ILE A 245 13.14 -16.90 -13.95
CA ILE A 245 12.63 -15.99 -14.99
C ILE A 245 12.92 -16.56 -16.39
N VAL A 246 14.14 -17.05 -16.63
CA VAL A 246 14.54 -17.64 -17.92
C VAL A 246 13.73 -18.92 -18.23
N LYS A 247 13.48 -19.76 -17.22
CA LYS A 247 12.69 -21.00 -17.35
C LYS A 247 11.17 -20.75 -17.40
N HIS A 248 10.71 -19.52 -17.16
CA HIS A 248 9.29 -19.18 -17.24
C HIS A 248 8.76 -19.40 -18.66
N PRO A 249 7.50 -19.83 -18.87
CA PRO A 249 6.92 -19.98 -20.20
C PRO A 249 7.05 -18.73 -21.10
N SER A 250 6.98 -17.54 -20.50
CA SER A 250 7.17 -16.26 -21.20
C SER A 250 8.64 -15.80 -21.31
N GLY A 251 9.60 -16.53 -20.74
CA GLY A 251 11.02 -16.14 -20.74
C GLY A 251 11.60 -15.98 -22.16
N GLY A 252 11.19 -16.84 -23.09
CA GLY A 252 11.57 -16.70 -24.50
C GLY A 252 10.99 -15.45 -25.18
N HIS A 253 9.82 -14.98 -24.76
CA HIS A 253 9.25 -13.72 -25.24
C HIS A 253 10.03 -12.52 -24.70
N LEU A 254 10.32 -12.50 -23.40
CA LEU A 254 11.17 -11.48 -22.77
C LEU A 254 12.52 -11.37 -23.48
N GLY A 255 13.18 -12.50 -23.77
CA GLY A 255 14.46 -12.50 -24.48
C GLY A 255 14.38 -11.85 -25.88
N ARG A 256 13.27 -12.06 -26.60
CA ARG A 256 13.03 -11.40 -27.90
C ARG A 256 12.80 -9.90 -27.74
N LEU A 257 12.05 -9.47 -26.72
CA LEU A 257 11.85 -8.04 -26.41
C LEU A 257 13.18 -7.36 -26.09
N MET A 258 14.01 -7.98 -25.25
CA MET A 258 15.33 -7.45 -24.90
C MET A 258 16.25 -7.34 -26.12
N ALA A 259 16.23 -8.33 -27.02
CA ALA A 259 17.00 -8.29 -28.27
C ALA A 259 16.52 -7.18 -29.23
N ALA A 260 15.21 -6.93 -29.29
CA ALA A 260 14.63 -5.88 -30.13
C ALA A 260 14.80 -4.47 -29.54
N ALA A 261 14.96 -4.36 -28.21
CA ALA A 261 15.13 -3.11 -27.48
C ALA A 261 16.40 -3.17 -26.60
N PRO A 262 17.60 -3.11 -27.21
CA PRO A 262 18.86 -3.21 -26.46
C PRO A 262 19.08 -2.04 -25.48
N GLN A 263 18.40 -0.91 -25.72
CA GLN A 263 18.31 0.21 -24.79
C GLN A 263 16.84 0.33 -24.34
N TRP A 264 16.50 -0.35 -23.25
CA TRP A 264 15.19 -0.23 -22.60
C TRP A 264 15.31 0.60 -21.32
N ARG A 265 14.18 1.14 -20.83
CA ARG A 265 14.15 2.01 -19.64
C ARG A 265 13.21 1.48 -18.59
N SER A 266 13.57 1.64 -17.32
CA SER A 266 12.62 1.46 -16.23
C SER A 266 11.54 2.54 -16.28
N PRO A 267 10.30 2.26 -15.84
CA PRO A 267 9.27 3.26 -15.72
C PRO A 267 9.72 4.41 -14.81
N ASP A 268 9.37 5.64 -15.21
CA ASP A 268 9.66 6.83 -14.41
C ASP A 268 8.44 7.23 -13.57
N PHE A 269 8.47 6.88 -12.29
CA PHE A 269 7.41 7.24 -11.34
C PHE A 269 7.55 8.66 -10.75
N ARG A 270 8.61 9.43 -11.09
CA ARG A 270 8.83 10.78 -10.55
C ARG A 270 7.65 11.76 -10.73
N PRO A 271 6.83 11.70 -11.81
CA PRO A 271 5.65 12.56 -11.92
C PRO A 271 4.60 12.38 -10.80
N TRP A 272 4.64 11.23 -10.10
CA TRP A 272 3.77 10.94 -8.95
C TRP A 272 4.45 11.22 -7.61
N PHE A 273 5.69 11.68 -7.60
CA PHE A 273 6.34 12.09 -6.35
C PHE A 273 5.76 13.41 -5.88
N ARG A 274 5.75 13.64 -4.57
CA ARG A 274 5.22 14.86 -3.97
C ARG A 274 6.12 15.30 -2.83
N THR A 275 6.53 16.56 -2.86
CA THR A 275 7.27 17.19 -1.75
C THR A 275 6.31 18.00 -0.90
N PHE A 276 6.43 17.84 0.42
CA PHE A 276 5.60 18.52 1.39
C PHE A 276 6.47 19.24 2.40
N SER A 277 6.03 20.44 2.77
CA SER A 277 6.56 21.17 3.90
C SER A 277 5.83 20.77 5.17
N LEU A 278 6.62 20.53 6.22
CA LEU A 278 6.15 20.27 7.57
C LEU A 278 6.16 21.60 8.30
N SER A 279 4.98 22.16 8.57
CA SER A 279 4.89 23.45 9.28
C SER A 279 4.99 23.30 10.79
N GLU A 280 4.71 22.11 11.31
CA GLU A 280 4.75 21.79 12.74
C GLU A 280 5.10 20.29 12.89
N VAL A 281 6.18 19.93 13.63
CA VAL A 281 6.53 18.61 14.25
C VAL A 281 8.04 18.27 14.17
N SER A 282 8.58 17.81 15.31
CA SER A 282 9.86 17.12 15.44
C SER A 282 9.77 15.65 14.98
N ILE A 283 10.53 15.27 13.96
CA ILE A 283 10.69 13.86 13.54
C ILE A 283 11.79 13.23 14.41
N ILE A 284 11.48 12.16 15.16
CA ILE A 284 12.51 11.30 15.76
C ILE A 284 12.41 9.93 15.09
N GLN A 285 13.47 9.58 14.32
CA GLN A 285 13.80 8.21 13.87
C GLN A 285 12.65 7.37 13.31
N GLY A 286 12.05 7.76 12.18
CA GLY A 286 11.12 6.88 11.44
C GLY A 286 9.77 6.64 12.12
N ALA A 287 9.53 7.26 13.28
CA ALA A 287 8.23 7.33 13.92
C ALA A 287 7.77 8.79 13.89
N VAL A 288 6.69 9.07 13.17
CA VAL A 288 6.00 10.37 13.23
C VAL A 288 5.48 10.53 14.65
N THR A 289 6.20 11.27 15.49
CA THR A 289 5.75 11.55 16.86
C THR A 289 4.92 12.83 16.79
N LEU A 290 3.60 12.68 16.90
CA LEU A 290 2.68 13.75 16.58
C LEU A 290 2.31 14.55 17.82
N SER A 291 2.52 15.86 17.74
CA SER A 291 1.57 16.79 18.35
C SER A 291 0.84 17.64 17.31
N LYS A 292 1.41 17.97 16.13
CA LYS A 292 0.72 18.79 15.10
C LYS A 292 1.22 18.63 13.64
N LEU A 293 0.94 17.54 12.94
CA LEU A 293 1.40 17.33 11.56
C LEU A 293 0.46 18.09 10.61
N HIS A 294 1.03 18.98 9.81
CA HIS A 294 0.33 19.65 8.72
C HIS A 294 1.21 19.61 7.47
N LEU A 295 0.66 19.03 6.42
CA LEU A 295 1.28 18.95 5.10
C LEU A 295 0.72 20.09 4.25
N SER A 296 1.63 20.87 3.70
CA SER A 296 1.37 21.82 2.62
C SER A 296 2.28 21.47 1.45
N GLN A 297 1.73 21.43 0.23
CA GLN A 297 2.54 21.21 -0.95
C GLN A 297 3.51 22.38 -1.13
N SER A 298 4.80 22.08 -1.25
CA SER A 298 5.78 23.10 -1.57
C SER A 298 5.50 23.59 -3.00
N SER A 299 5.30 24.90 -3.18
CA SER A 299 5.26 25.52 -4.50
C SER A 299 6.63 25.34 -5.15
N GLY A 300 6.68 24.50 -6.17
CA GLY A 300 7.84 24.33 -7.05
C GLY A 300 8.04 25.51 -7.97
#